data_AF-A0A7J2YXW9-F1
#
_entry.id   AF-A0A7J2YXW9-F1
#
_cell.length_a   1.000
_cell.length_b   1.000
_cell.length_c   1.000
_cell.angle_alpha   90.00
_cell.angle_beta   90.00
_cell.angle_gamma   90.00
#
_symmetry.space_group_name_H-M   'P 1'
#
loop_
_entity.id
_entity.type
_entity.pdbx_description
1 polymer ?
#
loop_
_entity_poly.entity_id
_entity_poly.type
_entity_poly.pdbx_seq_one_letter_code
_entity_poly.pdbx_strand_id
1 'polypeptide(L)'
;MVESVAENPFSAKESNSSYNGYGFQLNQKLSPTEKKIVAVLRKASIPISPEEIRTKIALIYDQKEIPQGTIRPLLRNLTRRAVIHNPWKGLYCDKLTYDVAVKPIAVHNIRLHCEVALELEHWETTNEYGGVEVHVCLGEKRSLVSGWIKYDRGLSRPACMLAIDKWVEIAESKLGGFKLTDFWLTRLEVNRDEAGMSFDTTLHCATRDVLKDFIVERVYEKEDCLRQEYCIRKDMTVKDLDNLFTQGIDNFMASAVGHEQNRKLSGIEKTQRVINSKLQDIDASNRAIQKKIMSDASSEDSIHRLIVDLADDNRRVMAYMSTKFGETMELLTAKTVETEELKKMVLSISKAAAEVVDALAKSMQPEAIQGNEQNNEAMKEYVQ
;
A
#
# COMPACT_ATOMS: atom_id res chain seq x y z
N MET A 1 -6.00 0.13 45.59
CA MET A 1 -7.16 1.02 45.38
C MET A 1 -6.64 2.44 45.24
N VAL A 2 -6.34 2.85 44.01
CA VAL A 2 -6.21 4.25 43.58
C VAL A 2 -6.68 4.22 42.14
N GLU A 3 -7.93 4.64 41.91
CA GLU A 3 -8.47 4.87 40.57
C GLU A 3 -8.03 6.26 40.13
N SER A 4 -7.39 6.34 38.96
CA SER A 4 -7.14 7.61 38.26
C SER A 4 -8.04 7.64 37.04
N VAL A 5 -8.92 8.64 37.04
CA VAL A 5 -9.95 8.89 36.03
C VAL A 5 -9.28 9.54 34.82
N ALA A 6 -9.33 8.86 33.68
CA ALA A 6 -8.99 9.43 32.39
C ALA A 6 -10.17 10.28 31.89
N GLU A 7 -9.91 11.55 31.63
CA GLU A 7 -10.84 12.47 30.99
C GLU A 7 -11.03 12.10 29.50
N ASN A 8 -12.29 11.94 29.11
CA ASN A 8 -12.70 11.63 27.74
C ASN A 8 -12.97 12.95 26.98
N PRO A 9 -12.26 13.27 25.87
CA PRO A 9 -12.38 14.57 25.20
C PRO A 9 -13.59 14.71 24.26
N PHE A 10 -14.52 13.75 24.22
CA PHE A 10 -15.74 13.83 23.41
C PHE A 10 -16.97 14.25 24.23
N SER A 11 -16.92 15.48 24.77
CA SER A 11 -18.12 16.21 25.19
C SER A 11 -18.54 17.15 24.06
N ALA A 12 -19.20 16.58 23.05
CA ALA A 12 -19.87 17.37 22.03
C ALA A 12 -21.10 18.01 22.67
N LYS A 13 -20.97 19.28 23.03
CA LYS A 13 -22.09 20.16 23.36
C LYS A 13 -23.13 20.04 22.25
N GLU A 14 -24.33 19.59 22.61
CA GLU A 14 -25.52 19.69 21.79
C GLU A 14 -25.73 21.15 21.41
N SER A 15 -25.27 21.49 20.21
CA SER A 15 -25.64 22.75 19.58
C SER A 15 -27.06 22.56 19.05
N ASN A 16 -28.01 23.14 19.78
CA ASN A 16 -29.36 23.42 19.31
C ASN A 16 -29.29 24.37 18.11
N SER A 17 -28.93 23.82 16.96
CA SER A 17 -29.10 24.43 15.65
C SER A 17 -30.49 24.05 15.17
N SER A 18 -31.44 24.93 15.50
CA SER A 18 -32.77 25.00 14.91
C SER A 18 -32.65 25.28 13.40
N TYR A 19 -32.34 24.24 12.61
CA TYR A 19 -32.59 24.29 11.18
C TYR A 19 -34.07 23.97 10.99
N ASN A 20 -34.85 25.01 10.71
CA ASN A 20 -36.28 24.93 10.44
C ASN A 20 -36.56 23.84 9.40
N GLY A 21 -37.17 22.75 9.88
CA GLY A 21 -37.58 21.64 9.07
C GLY A 21 -38.54 22.09 7.98
N TYR A 22 -38.27 21.63 6.76
CA TYR A 22 -39.30 21.49 5.75
C TYR A 22 -40.38 20.57 6.33
N GLY A 23 -41.44 21.18 6.87
CA GLY A 23 -42.61 20.50 7.38
C GLY A 23 -43.29 19.73 6.25
N PHE A 24 -43.15 18.41 6.26
CA PHE A 24 -43.85 17.53 5.33
C PHE A 24 -45.33 17.40 5.70
N GLN A 25 -46.19 17.54 4.70
CA GLN A 25 -47.64 17.38 4.81
C GLN A 25 -48.00 15.94 5.20
N LEU A 26 -48.28 15.71 6.48
CA LEU A 26 -48.64 14.40 7.07
C LEU A 26 -50.05 13.88 6.70
N ASN A 27 -50.78 14.54 5.78
CA ASN A 27 -52.20 14.24 5.50
C ASN A 27 -52.45 13.63 4.11
N GLN A 28 -51.47 12.98 3.49
CA GLN A 28 -51.71 12.24 2.24
C GLN A 28 -52.15 10.80 2.52
N LYS A 29 -53.26 10.37 1.91
CA LYS A 29 -53.74 8.98 1.99
C LYS A 29 -52.76 8.06 1.25
N LEU A 30 -51.84 7.46 1.99
CA LEU A 30 -50.95 6.41 1.48
C LEU A 30 -51.68 5.08 1.36
N SER A 31 -51.45 4.36 0.26
CA SER A 31 -51.94 2.99 0.12
C SER A 31 -51.25 2.04 1.13
N PRO A 32 -51.82 0.87 1.44
CA PRO A 32 -51.19 -0.10 2.34
C PRO A 32 -49.76 -0.49 1.91
N THR A 33 -49.52 -0.59 0.60
CA THR A 33 -48.20 -0.91 0.04
C THR A 33 -47.23 0.27 0.16
N GLU A 34 -47.69 1.48 -0.09
CA GLU A 34 -46.88 2.70 0.08
C GLU A 34 -46.45 2.90 1.53
N LYS A 35 -47.33 2.62 2.50
CA LYS A 35 -46.99 2.67 3.93
C LYS A 35 -45.87 1.71 4.29
N LYS A 36 -45.86 0.50 3.71
CA LYS A 36 -44.79 -0.49 3.91
C LYS A 36 -43.47 -0.03 3.31
N ILE A 37 -43.49 0.53 2.11
CA ILE A 37 -42.30 1.10 1.46
C ILE A 37 -41.68 2.19 2.35
N VAL A 38 -42.49 3.15 2.81
CA VAL A 38 -42.02 4.23 3.69
C VAL A 38 -41.50 3.69 5.02
N ALA A 39 -42.14 2.66 5.60
CA ALA A 39 -41.66 2.03 6.82
C ALA A 39 -40.30 1.34 6.66
N VAL A 40 -40.06 0.68 5.52
CA VAL A 40 -38.76 0.07 5.20
C VAL A 40 -37.69 1.14 4.99
N LEU A 41 -38.02 2.24 4.31
CA LEU A 41 -37.09 3.36 4.11
C LEU A 41 -36.73 4.04 5.44
N ARG A 42 -37.71 4.29 6.32
CA ARG A 42 -37.48 4.85 7.67
C ARG A 42 -36.59 3.99 8.55
N LYS A 43 -36.67 2.65 8.39
CA LYS A 43 -35.81 1.71 9.09
C LYS A 43 -34.43 1.60 8.46
N ALA A 44 -34.27 2.00 7.20
CA ALA A 44 -32.98 2.02 6.55
C ALA A 44 -32.19 3.24 7.05
N SER A 45 -30.96 2.99 7.50
CA SER A 45 -29.99 4.02 7.86
C SER A 45 -29.25 4.58 6.64
N ILE A 46 -29.51 4.03 5.44
CA ILE A 46 -28.90 4.39 4.17
C ILE A 46 -29.95 4.35 3.05
N PRO A 47 -29.76 5.06 1.94
CA PRO A 47 -30.65 4.97 0.79
C PRO A 47 -30.53 3.60 0.10
N ILE A 48 -31.66 3.04 -0.29
CA ILE A 48 -31.75 1.65 -0.79
C ILE A 48 -32.46 1.57 -2.14
N SER A 49 -32.13 0.54 -2.90
CA SER A 49 -32.65 0.29 -4.24
C SER A 49 -34.07 -0.32 -4.22
N PRO A 50 -34.84 -0.23 -5.32
CA PRO A 50 -36.15 -0.87 -5.46
C PRO A 50 -36.14 -2.37 -5.14
N GLU A 51 -35.07 -3.06 -5.50
CA GLU A 51 -34.92 -4.49 -5.28
C GLU A 51 -34.74 -4.81 -3.79
N GLU A 52 -33.89 -4.05 -3.10
CA GLU A 52 -33.70 -4.20 -1.65
C GLU A 52 -34.97 -3.85 -0.87
N ILE A 53 -35.71 -2.83 -1.29
CA ILE A 53 -37.01 -2.48 -0.71
C ILE A 53 -37.97 -3.66 -0.84
N ARG A 54 -38.05 -4.28 -2.03
CA ARG A 54 -38.90 -5.44 -2.31
C ARG A 54 -38.54 -6.62 -1.42
N THR A 55 -37.26 -6.96 -1.34
CA THR A 55 -36.73 -8.06 -0.51
C THR A 55 -37.00 -7.79 0.98
N LYS A 56 -36.74 -6.57 1.47
CA LYS A 56 -37.01 -6.21 2.87
C LYS A 56 -38.51 -6.23 3.20
N ILE A 57 -39.38 -5.83 2.27
CA ILE A 57 -40.84 -5.93 2.48
C ILE A 57 -41.27 -7.40 2.58
N ALA A 58 -40.77 -8.27 1.69
CA ALA A 58 -41.06 -9.69 1.72
C ALA A 58 -40.63 -10.33 3.05
N LEU A 59 -39.41 -10.00 3.52
CA LEU A 59 -38.86 -10.49 4.78
C LEU A 59 -39.61 -9.98 6.02
N ILE A 60 -39.97 -8.69 6.08
CA ILE A 60 -40.56 -8.08 7.28
C ILE A 60 -42.04 -8.41 7.44
N TYR A 61 -42.77 -8.56 6.32
CA TYR A 61 -44.22 -8.68 6.34
C TYR A 61 -44.75 -10.06 5.96
N ASP A 62 -43.88 -11.04 5.73
CA ASP A 62 -44.20 -12.42 5.33
C ASP A 62 -45.25 -12.48 4.20
N GLN A 63 -45.01 -11.67 3.16
CA GLN A 63 -45.95 -11.51 2.05
C GLN A 63 -45.42 -12.11 0.77
N LYS A 64 -46.35 -12.54 -0.09
CA LYS A 64 -46.09 -12.89 -1.48
C LYS A 64 -45.33 -11.73 -2.15
N GLU A 65 -44.19 -12.07 -2.76
CA GLU A 65 -43.26 -11.14 -3.36
C GLU A 65 -43.98 -10.10 -4.24
N ILE A 66 -43.81 -8.81 -3.94
CA ILE A 66 -44.41 -7.75 -4.76
C ILE A 66 -43.76 -7.81 -6.15
N PRO A 67 -44.51 -7.79 -7.26
CA PRO A 67 -43.92 -7.80 -8.60
C PRO A 67 -42.95 -6.62 -8.79
N GLN A 68 -41.79 -6.86 -9.41
CA GLN A 68 -40.78 -5.82 -9.67
C GLN A 68 -41.35 -4.62 -10.43
N GLY A 69 -42.29 -4.86 -11.34
CA GLY A 69 -42.98 -3.82 -12.11
C GLY A 69 -43.84 -2.86 -11.27
N THR A 70 -44.20 -3.24 -10.03
CA THR A 70 -45.10 -2.46 -9.16
C THR A 70 -44.36 -1.49 -8.24
N ILE A 71 -43.14 -1.86 -7.79
CA ILE A 71 -42.37 -1.03 -6.84
C ILE A 71 -41.89 0.29 -7.48
N ARG A 72 -41.33 0.24 -8.69
CA ARG A 72 -40.78 1.44 -9.36
C ARG A 72 -41.83 2.55 -9.59
N PRO A 73 -43.05 2.26 -10.10
CA PRO A 73 -44.10 3.27 -10.21
C PRO A 73 -44.51 3.87 -8.87
N LEU A 74 -44.64 3.04 -7.81
CA LEU A 74 -45.00 3.51 -6.47
C LEU A 74 -43.93 4.43 -5.90
N LEU A 75 -42.65 4.09 -6.06
CA LEU A 75 -41.53 4.94 -5.64
C LEU A 75 -41.53 6.27 -6.40
N ARG A 76 -41.72 6.27 -7.72
CA ARG A 76 -41.86 7.51 -8.51
C ARG A 76 -43.01 8.39 -8.02
N ASN A 77 -44.15 7.79 -7.70
CA ASN A 77 -45.31 8.51 -7.16
C ASN A 77 -45.03 9.07 -5.75
N LEU A 78 -44.39 8.28 -4.88
CA LEU A 78 -43.97 8.72 -3.55
C LEU A 78 -42.97 9.89 -3.63
N THR A 79 -42.00 9.83 -4.54
CA THR A 79 -41.04 10.92 -4.77
C THR A 79 -41.71 12.17 -5.34
N ARG A 80 -42.61 12.03 -6.34
CA ARG A 80 -43.38 13.17 -6.87
C ARG A 80 -44.24 13.86 -5.81
N ARG A 81 -44.78 13.08 -4.88
CA ARG A 81 -45.54 13.58 -3.72
C ARG A 81 -44.66 14.11 -2.59
N ALA A 82 -43.34 14.08 -2.76
CA ALA A 82 -42.36 14.45 -1.75
C ALA A 82 -42.51 13.66 -0.43
N VAL A 83 -43.01 12.43 -0.47
CA VAL A 83 -43.13 11.57 0.73
C VAL A 83 -41.79 10.88 1.04
N ILE A 84 -41.00 10.65 0.00
CA ILE A 84 -39.65 10.08 0.05
C ILE A 84 -38.75 10.88 -0.88
N HIS A 85 -37.45 10.78 -0.68
CA HIS A 85 -36.43 11.37 -1.52
C HIS A 85 -35.80 10.30 -2.42
N ASN A 86 -35.33 10.75 -3.58
CA ASN A 86 -34.49 9.97 -4.48
C ASN A 86 -33.19 10.77 -4.62
N PRO A 87 -32.30 10.73 -3.60
CA PRO A 87 -31.07 11.53 -3.59
C PRO A 87 -30.17 11.17 -4.78
N TRP A 88 -30.22 9.90 -5.22
CA TRP A 88 -29.44 9.39 -6.35
C TRP A 88 -30.31 8.55 -7.28
N LYS A 89 -29.87 8.37 -8.53
CA LYS A 89 -30.65 7.64 -9.54
C LYS A 89 -30.88 6.19 -9.11
N GLY A 90 -32.14 5.85 -8.84
CA GLY A 90 -32.53 4.49 -8.49
C GLY A 90 -32.32 4.13 -7.01
N LEU A 91 -31.96 5.08 -6.14
CA LEU A 91 -31.85 4.90 -4.70
C LEU A 91 -32.81 5.83 -3.97
N TYR A 92 -33.54 5.29 -3.01
CA TYR A 92 -34.61 6.00 -2.32
C TYR A 92 -34.37 6.02 -0.81
N CYS A 93 -34.82 7.09 -0.15
CA CYS A 93 -34.74 7.26 1.30
C CYS A 93 -35.89 8.13 1.83
N ASP A 94 -36.14 8.14 3.13
CA ASP A 94 -37.14 9.02 3.75
C ASP A 94 -36.57 10.37 4.23
N LYS A 95 -35.25 10.51 4.34
CA LYS A 95 -34.55 11.75 4.77
C LYS A 95 -33.41 12.10 3.83
N LEU A 96 -33.17 13.39 3.60
CA LEU A 96 -32.04 13.88 2.79
C LEU A 96 -30.69 13.85 3.52
N THR A 97 -30.68 13.65 4.84
CA THR A 97 -29.47 13.67 5.68
C THR A 97 -28.69 12.36 5.67
N TYR A 98 -29.04 11.40 4.80
CA TYR A 98 -28.29 10.16 4.74
C TYR A 98 -26.96 10.38 4.02
N ASP A 99 -25.89 9.87 4.62
CA ASP A 99 -24.56 9.83 4.02
C ASP A 99 -24.59 9.14 2.65
N VAL A 100 -23.60 9.46 1.81
CA VAL A 100 -23.39 8.85 0.49
C VAL A 100 -23.57 7.33 0.58
N ALA A 101 -24.40 6.75 -0.31
CA ALA A 101 -24.55 5.31 -0.36
C ALA A 101 -23.26 4.68 -0.90
N VAL A 102 -22.43 4.21 0.01
CA VAL A 102 -21.19 3.52 -0.32
C VAL A 102 -21.44 2.02 -0.42
N LYS A 103 -21.22 1.45 -1.60
CA LYS A 103 -21.30 -0.01 -1.77
C LYS A 103 -20.16 -0.70 -1.01
N PRO A 104 -20.38 -1.93 -0.48
CA PRO A 104 -19.31 -2.73 0.08
C PRO A 104 -18.16 -2.91 -0.91
N ILE A 105 -16.94 -3.05 -0.38
CA ILE A 105 -15.77 -3.39 -1.19
C ILE A 105 -16.05 -4.67 -1.95
N ALA A 106 -15.78 -4.64 -3.25
CA ALA A 106 -15.92 -5.78 -4.12
C ALA A 106 -14.61 -6.06 -4.84
N VAL A 107 -14.19 -7.33 -4.86
CA VAL A 107 -12.99 -7.77 -5.59
C VAL A 107 -13.39 -8.03 -7.03
N HIS A 108 -12.82 -7.34 -8.00
CA HIS A 108 -13.22 -7.53 -9.41
C HIS A 108 -12.11 -8.14 -10.27
N ASN A 109 -10.88 -8.19 -9.79
CA ASN A 109 -9.78 -8.85 -10.50
C ASN A 109 -8.75 -9.42 -9.51
N ILE A 110 -8.33 -10.65 -9.74
CA ILE A 110 -7.32 -11.35 -8.96
C ILE A 110 -6.36 -12.02 -9.93
N ARG A 111 -5.05 -11.91 -9.69
CA ARG A 111 -4.04 -12.72 -10.38
C ARG A 111 -3.40 -13.69 -9.41
N LEU A 112 -3.30 -14.96 -9.82
CA LEU A 112 -2.82 -16.06 -8.98
C LEU A 112 -1.62 -16.73 -9.64
N HIS A 113 -0.60 -17.02 -8.83
CA HIS A 113 0.60 -17.74 -9.25
C HIS A 113 0.84 -18.91 -8.29
N CYS A 114 1.33 -20.02 -8.83
CA CYS A 114 1.79 -21.18 -8.07
C CYS A 114 3.01 -21.79 -8.76
N GLU A 115 4.11 -21.91 -8.03
CA GLU A 115 5.28 -22.66 -8.52
C GLU A 115 5.08 -24.15 -8.24
N VAL A 116 5.31 -24.99 -9.24
CA VAL A 116 5.18 -26.44 -9.14
C VAL A 116 6.48 -27.09 -9.60
N ALA A 117 6.97 -28.09 -8.87
CA ALA A 117 8.21 -28.80 -9.20
C ALA A 117 8.04 -29.81 -10.36
N LEU A 118 7.31 -29.42 -11.41
CA LEU A 118 6.99 -30.21 -12.58
C LEU A 118 7.44 -29.46 -13.84
N GLU A 119 7.87 -30.20 -14.85
CA GLU A 119 8.00 -29.67 -16.20
C GLU A 119 6.60 -29.59 -16.82
N LEU A 120 6.13 -28.38 -17.06
CA LEU A 120 4.81 -28.13 -17.60
C LEU A 120 4.91 -27.84 -19.10
N GLU A 121 4.12 -28.56 -19.89
CA GLU A 121 3.77 -28.10 -21.23
C GLU A 121 2.85 -26.89 -21.13
N HIS A 122 3.01 -25.96 -22.07
CA HIS A 122 2.15 -24.79 -22.12
C HIS A 122 0.70 -25.21 -22.40
N TRP A 123 -0.21 -24.75 -21.55
CA TRP A 123 -1.64 -24.96 -21.70
C TRP A 123 -2.41 -23.83 -21.04
N GLU A 124 -3.48 -23.36 -21.66
CA GLU A 124 -4.33 -22.34 -21.08
C GLU A 124 -5.80 -22.60 -21.36
N THR A 125 -6.66 -22.13 -20.46
CA THR A 125 -8.11 -22.14 -20.64
C THR A 125 -8.74 -20.95 -19.94
N THR A 126 -9.89 -20.52 -20.46
CA THR A 126 -10.75 -19.52 -19.82
C THR A 126 -12.16 -20.07 -19.77
N ASN A 127 -12.73 -20.12 -18.56
CA ASN A 127 -14.09 -20.59 -18.32
C ASN A 127 -14.92 -19.48 -17.67
N GLU A 128 -16.21 -19.41 -17.98
CA GLU A 128 -17.14 -18.45 -17.39
C GLU A 128 -18.12 -19.16 -16.45
N TYR A 129 -18.24 -18.67 -15.21
CA TYR A 129 -19.13 -19.20 -14.18
C TYR A 129 -20.04 -18.09 -13.66
N GLY A 130 -21.27 -18.01 -14.17
CA GLY A 130 -22.23 -16.99 -13.72
C GLY A 130 -21.76 -15.54 -13.98
N GLY A 131 -21.03 -15.32 -15.07
CA GLY A 131 -20.42 -14.03 -15.40
C GLY A 131 -19.03 -13.80 -14.81
N VAL A 132 -18.52 -14.72 -13.97
CA VAL A 132 -17.15 -14.67 -13.46
C VAL A 132 -16.23 -15.40 -14.43
N GLU A 133 -15.25 -14.70 -14.98
CA GLU A 133 -14.24 -15.27 -15.86
C GLU A 133 -13.10 -15.84 -15.01
N VAL A 134 -12.76 -17.11 -15.22
CA VAL A 134 -11.65 -17.80 -14.55
C VAL A 134 -10.71 -18.31 -15.62
N HIS A 135 -9.48 -17.78 -15.61
CA HIS A 135 -8.43 -18.14 -16.54
C HIS A 135 -7.28 -18.82 -15.82
N VAL A 136 -6.82 -19.94 -16.38
CA VAL A 136 -5.70 -20.72 -15.88
C VAL A 136 -4.70 -20.91 -17.03
N CYS A 137 -3.44 -20.68 -16.75
CA CYS A 137 -2.32 -20.86 -17.66
C CYS A 137 -1.24 -21.69 -16.97
N LEU A 138 -0.77 -22.75 -17.63
CA LEU A 138 0.31 -23.63 -17.21
C LEU A 138 1.48 -23.41 -18.15
N GLY A 139 2.70 -23.43 -17.62
CA GLY A 139 3.90 -23.47 -18.45
C GLY A 139 4.19 -22.18 -19.23
N GLU A 140 3.55 -21.06 -18.90
CA GLU A 140 3.94 -19.72 -19.41
C GLU A 140 5.40 -19.42 -19.05
N LYS A 141 5.80 -19.83 -17.84
CA LYS A 141 7.19 -19.98 -17.43
C LYS A 141 7.38 -21.42 -16.96
N ARG A 142 8.63 -21.90 -17.00
CA ARG A 142 8.97 -23.22 -16.46
C ARG A 142 8.43 -23.33 -15.05
N SER A 143 7.74 -24.45 -14.77
CA SER A 143 7.30 -24.77 -13.42
C SER A 143 6.32 -23.76 -12.80
N LEU A 144 5.61 -22.96 -13.62
CA LEU A 144 4.65 -21.97 -13.14
C LEU A 144 3.23 -22.26 -13.64
N VAL A 145 2.29 -22.24 -12.70
CA VAL A 145 0.85 -22.12 -12.95
C VAL A 145 0.46 -20.67 -12.65
N SER A 146 -0.05 -19.95 -13.64
CA SER A 146 -0.52 -18.58 -13.52
C SER A 146 -1.98 -18.47 -13.92
N GLY A 147 -2.62 -17.35 -13.61
CA GLY A 147 -3.97 -17.11 -14.08
C GLY A 147 -4.62 -15.90 -13.43
N TRP A 148 -5.89 -15.71 -13.78
CA TRP A 148 -6.66 -14.59 -13.25
C TRP A 148 -8.14 -14.95 -13.08
N ILE A 149 -8.79 -14.24 -12.16
CA ILE A 149 -10.23 -14.30 -11.90
C ILE A 149 -10.76 -12.89 -12.05
N LYS A 150 -11.76 -12.69 -12.90
CA LYS A 150 -12.31 -11.37 -13.20
C LYS A 150 -13.83 -11.36 -13.14
N TYR A 151 -14.38 -10.31 -12.54
CA TYR A 151 -15.81 -10.02 -12.56
C TYR A 151 -16.09 -8.52 -12.39
N ASP A 152 -16.52 -7.85 -13.45
CA ASP A 152 -16.64 -6.38 -13.50
C ASP A 152 -17.59 -5.75 -12.46
N ARG A 153 -18.56 -6.54 -11.98
CA ARG A 153 -19.51 -6.12 -10.92
C ARG A 153 -18.94 -6.29 -9.51
N GLY A 154 -17.84 -7.03 -9.39
CA GLY A 154 -17.16 -7.33 -8.14
C GLY A 154 -17.74 -8.54 -7.40
N LEU A 155 -16.85 -9.28 -6.76
CA LEU A 155 -17.11 -10.52 -6.04
C LEU A 155 -17.27 -10.20 -4.55
N SER A 156 -18.32 -10.78 -3.95
CA SER A 156 -18.43 -10.88 -2.50
C SER A 156 -17.42 -11.90 -1.97
N ARG A 157 -17.14 -11.87 -0.66
CA ARG A 157 -16.21 -12.83 -0.02
C ARG A 157 -16.49 -14.30 -0.40
N PRO A 158 -17.73 -14.84 -0.27
CA PRO A 158 -17.99 -16.24 -0.62
C PRO A 158 -17.81 -16.53 -2.11
N ALA A 159 -18.24 -15.61 -2.99
CA ALA A 159 -18.09 -15.77 -4.43
C ALA A 159 -16.61 -15.74 -4.84
N CYS A 160 -15.82 -14.89 -4.20
CA CYS A 160 -14.39 -14.80 -4.39
C CYS A 160 -13.67 -16.10 -4.00
N MET A 161 -13.97 -16.65 -2.82
CA MET A 161 -13.37 -17.92 -2.37
C MET A 161 -13.76 -19.08 -3.28
N LEU A 162 -15.03 -19.16 -3.68
CA LEU A 162 -15.49 -20.17 -4.63
C LEU A 162 -14.80 -20.07 -6.00
N ALA A 163 -14.54 -18.85 -6.49
CA ALA A 163 -13.84 -18.64 -7.75
C ALA A 163 -12.37 -19.08 -7.66
N ILE A 164 -11.72 -18.86 -6.50
CA ILE A 164 -10.36 -19.37 -6.23
C ILE A 164 -10.37 -20.90 -6.19
N ASP A 165 -11.33 -21.52 -5.50
CA ASP A 165 -11.46 -22.98 -5.47
C ASP A 165 -11.64 -23.55 -6.89
N LYS A 166 -12.41 -22.88 -7.74
CA LYS A 166 -12.58 -23.27 -9.15
C LYS A 166 -11.31 -23.10 -9.97
N TRP A 167 -10.55 -22.04 -9.74
CA TRP A 167 -9.25 -21.86 -10.37
C TRP A 167 -8.30 -23.01 -10.01
N VAL A 168 -8.24 -23.38 -8.73
CA VAL A 168 -7.43 -24.51 -8.23
C VAL A 168 -7.92 -25.83 -8.85
N GLU A 169 -9.23 -26.10 -8.86
CA GLU A 169 -9.81 -27.32 -9.44
C GLU A 169 -9.43 -27.50 -10.91
N ILE A 170 -9.50 -26.44 -11.71
CA ILE A 170 -9.13 -26.46 -13.13
C ILE A 170 -7.64 -26.78 -13.28
N ALA A 171 -6.77 -26.12 -12.50
CA ALA A 171 -5.34 -26.34 -12.55
C ALA A 171 -4.96 -27.78 -12.12
N GLU A 172 -5.47 -28.26 -10.98
CA GLU A 172 -5.19 -29.61 -10.46
C GLU A 172 -5.70 -30.71 -11.40
N SER A 173 -6.86 -30.49 -12.05
CA SER A 173 -7.38 -31.41 -13.06
C SER A 173 -6.41 -31.58 -14.22
N LYS A 174 -5.82 -30.47 -14.70
CA LYS A 174 -4.85 -30.52 -15.80
C LYS A 174 -3.51 -31.10 -15.37
N LEU A 175 -3.11 -30.93 -14.12
CA LEU A 175 -1.89 -31.50 -13.55
C LEU A 175 -2.01 -32.99 -13.17
N GLY A 176 -3.11 -33.67 -13.55
CA GLY A 176 -3.29 -35.09 -13.27
C GLY A 176 -3.49 -35.41 -11.79
N GLY A 177 -4.07 -34.48 -11.03
CA GLY A 177 -4.35 -34.67 -9.60
C GLY A 177 -3.22 -34.23 -8.66
N PHE A 178 -2.15 -33.63 -9.18
CA PHE A 178 -1.17 -32.92 -8.35
C PHE A 178 -1.86 -31.79 -7.57
N LYS A 179 -1.63 -31.75 -6.26
CA LYS A 179 -2.25 -30.77 -5.37
C LYS A 179 -1.44 -29.48 -5.31
N LEU A 180 -2.11 -28.34 -5.51
CA LEU A 180 -1.49 -27.03 -5.35
C LEU A 180 -1.45 -26.67 -3.86
N THR A 181 -0.25 -26.53 -3.29
CA THR A 181 -0.06 -26.22 -1.87
C THR A 181 0.26 -24.75 -1.61
N ASP A 182 1.08 -24.14 -2.46
CA ASP A 182 1.69 -22.83 -2.22
C ASP A 182 1.40 -21.89 -3.39
N PHE A 183 0.16 -21.43 -3.49
CA PHE A 183 -0.22 -20.39 -4.44
C PHE A 183 -0.46 -19.07 -3.72
N TRP A 184 -0.13 -17.98 -4.41
CA TRP A 184 -0.28 -16.63 -3.89
C TRP A 184 -0.89 -15.71 -4.94
N LEU A 185 -1.53 -14.65 -4.45
CA LEU A 185 -2.08 -13.58 -5.24
C LEU A 185 -0.97 -12.59 -5.54
N THR A 186 -0.69 -12.30 -6.80
CA THR A 186 0.33 -11.31 -7.21
C THR A 186 -0.26 -9.93 -7.46
N ARG A 187 -1.55 -9.89 -7.80
CA ARG A 187 -2.31 -8.67 -8.03
C ARG A 187 -3.74 -8.84 -7.55
N LEU A 188 -4.25 -7.82 -6.88
CA LEU A 188 -5.62 -7.72 -6.42
C LEU A 188 -6.19 -6.35 -6.82
N GLU A 189 -7.32 -6.35 -7.51
CA GLU A 189 -8.07 -5.12 -7.81
C GLU A 189 -9.42 -5.17 -7.10
N VAL A 190 -9.65 -4.12 -6.32
CA VAL A 190 -10.83 -3.95 -5.47
C VAL A 190 -11.44 -2.60 -5.75
N ASN A 191 -12.77 -2.54 -5.79
CA ASN A 191 -13.50 -1.31 -6.02
C ASN A 191 -14.49 -1.03 -4.90
N ARG A 192 -14.69 0.27 -4.66
CA ARG A 192 -15.68 0.85 -3.79
C ARG A 192 -16.45 1.87 -4.62
N ASP A 193 -17.75 1.65 -4.77
CA ASP A 193 -18.60 2.51 -5.60
C ASP A 193 -19.39 3.45 -4.68
N GLU A 194 -19.28 4.75 -4.92
CA GLU A 194 -19.98 5.82 -4.23
C GLU A 194 -21.14 6.29 -5.12
N ALA A 195 -22.34 5.83 -4.82
CA ALA A 195 -23.49 6.06 -5.69
C ALA A 195 -23.89 7.54 -5.73
N GLY A 196 -24.10 8.04 -6.94
CA GLY A 196 -24.56 9.39 -7.21
C GLY A 196 -23.60 10.51 -6.81
N MET A 197 -22.31 10.18 -6.70
CA MET A 197 -21.23 11.14 -6.81
C MET A 197 -20.70 11.18 -8.25
N SER A 198 -20.34 12.37 -8.70
CA SER A 198 -19.66 12.63 -9.97
C SER A 198 -18.55 13.64 -9.70
N PHE A 199 -17.56 13.72 -10.59
CA PHE A 199 -16.63 14.82 -10.56
C PHE A 199 -17.36 16.11 -10.94
N ASP A 200 -17.13 17.18 -10.18
CA ASP A 200 -17.69 18.51 -10.45
C ASP A 200 -16.93 19.25 -11.57
N THR A 201 -16.06 18.54 -12.30
CA THR A 201 -15.08 19.13 -13.22
C THR A 201 -14.93 18.28 -14.48
N THR A 202 -14.18 18.76 -15.47
CA THR A 202 -13.83 18.00 -16.69
C THR A 202 -12.91 16.80 -16.44
N LEU A 203 -12.51 16.57 -15.19
CA LEU A 203 -11.65 15.46 -14.80
C LEU A 203 -12.52 14.21 -14.60
N HIS A 204 -12.43 13.25 -15.52
CA HIS A 204 -13.21 11.99 -15.42
C HIS A 204 -12.48 10.87 -14.67
N CYS A 205 -11.18 11.04 -14.41
CA CYS A 205 -10.34 10.07 -13.74
C CYS A 205 -9.17 10.75 -13.04
N ALA A 206 -8.96 10.41 -11.77
CA ALA A 206 -7.77 10.72 -11.00
C ALA A 206 -7.05 9.41 -10.69
N THR A 207 -5.72 9.38 -10.88
CA THR A 207 -4.88 8.25 -10.50
C THR A 207 -3.82 8.73 -9.53
N ARG A 208 -3.70 8.06 -8.38
CA ARG A 208 -2.73 8.35 -7.34
C ARG A 208 -1.94 7.09 -7.03
N ASP A 209 -0.61 7.22 -7.05
CA ASP A 209 0.26 6.19 -6.50
C ASP A 209 0.29 6.36 -4.97
N VAL A 210 -0.41 5.50 -4.26
CA VAL A 210 -0.55 5.59 -2.79
C VAL A 210 0.67 5.01 -2.10
N LEU A 211 1.21 3.93 -2.66
CA LEU A 211 2.44 3.31 -2.20
C LEU A 211 3.23 2.88 -3.43
N LYS A 212 4.29 3.64 -3.73
CA LYS A 212 5.09 3.51 -4.97
C LYS A 212 5.30 2.06 -5.39
N ASP A 213 4.85 1.73 -6.60
CA ASP A 213 4.92 0.40 -7.24
C ASP A 213 3.98 -0.70 -6.66
N PHE A 214 3.41 -0.50 -5.47
CA PHE A 214 2.63 -1.50 -4.75
C PHE A 214 1.14 -1.22 -4.74
N ILE A 215 0.70 0.03 -4.58
CA ILE A 215 -0.72 0.35 -4.48
C ILE A 215 -1.04 1.58 -5.31
N VAL A 216 -1.80 1.35 -6.38
CA VAL A 216 -2.32 2.41 -7.23
C VAL A 216 -3.80 2.58 -6.94
N GLU A 217 -4.20 3.79 -6.61
CA GLU A 217 -5.59 4.18 -6.45
C GLU A 217 -6.04 4.92 -7.71
N ARG A 218 -7.23 4.57 -8.19
CA ARG A 218 -7.91 5.23 -9.31
C ARG A 218 -9.30 5.64 -8.85
N VAL A 219 -9.64 6.91 -9.02
CA VAL A 219 -10.98 7.42 -8.77
C VAL A 219 -11.53 7.87 -10.12
N TYR A 220 -12.59 7.24 -10.61
CA TYR A 220 -13.15 7.54 -11.92
C TYR A 220 -14.67 7.43 -11.91
N GLU A 221 -15.32 8.18 -12.81
CA GLU A 221 -16.76 8.07 -13.00
C GLU A 221 -17.10 6.75 -13.70
N LYS A 222 -18.01 5.98 -13.10
CA LYS A 222 -18.57 4.78 -13.70
C LYS A 222 -20.09 4.86 -13.66
N GLU A 223 -20.70 5.02 -14.83
CA GLU A 223 -22.16 5.13 -14.99
C GLU A 223 -22.76 6.22 -14.08
N ASP A 224 -23.47 5.82 -13.02
CA ASP A 224 -24.15 6.70 -12.07
C ASP A 224 -23.42 6.75 -10.70
N CYS A 225 -22.14 6.37 -10.63
CA CYS A 225 -21.33 6.42 -9.41
C CYS A 225 -19.90 6.90 -9.64
N LEU A 226 -19.27 7.35 -8.56
CA LEU A 226 -17.82 7.52 -8.49
C LEU A 226 -17.22 6.20 -8.00
N ARG A 227 -16.33 5.60 -8.79
CA ARG A 227 -15.64 4.38 -8.42
C ARG A 227 -14.26 4.72 -7.91
N GLN A 228 -13.99 4.34 -6.68
CA GLN A 228 -12.65 4.28 -6.11
C GLN A 228 -12.13 2.86 -6.24
N GLU A 229 -11.04 2.69 -6.94
CA GLU A 229 -10.44 1.41 -7.28
C GLU A 229 -9.00 1.36 -6.78
N TYR A 230 -8.64 0.27 -6.10
CA TYR A 230 -7.28 0.03 -5.66
C TYR A 230 -6.72 -1.18 -6.39
N CYS A 231 -5.58 -1.00 -7.05
CA CYS A 231 -4.76 -2.06 -7.61
C CYS A 231 -3.58 -2.31 -6.67
N ILE A 232 -3.64 -3.42 -5.93
CA ILE A 232 -2.61 -3.88 -5.01
C ILE A 232 -1.72 -4.89 -5.74
N ARG A 233 -0.42 -4.59 -5.85
CA ARG A 233 0.63 -5.38 -6.50
C ARG A 233 1.60 -5.91 -5.45
N LYS A 234 1.08 -6.72 -4.54
CA LYS A 234 1.83 -7.33 -3.45
C LYS A 234 1.49 -8.81 -3.43
N ASP A 235 2.48 -9.66 -3.22
CA ASP A 235 2.23 -11.09 -2.99
C ASP A 235 1.43 -11.28 -1.70
N MET A 236 0.28 -11.96 -1.82
CA MET A 236 -0.66 -12.18 -0.73
C MET A 236 -1.06 -13.65 -0.66
N THR A 237 -1.22 -14.19 0.53
CA THR A 237 -1.87 -15.48 0.71
C THR A 237 -3.38 -15.35 0.58
N VAL A 238 -4.09 -16.46 0.36
CA VAL A 238 -5.57 -16.48 0.42
C VAL A 238 -6.07 -16.01 1.78
N LYS A 239 -5.34 -16.28 2.85
CA LYS A 239 -5.65 -15.79 4.20
C LYS A 239 -5.56 -14.27 4.30
N ASP A 240 -4.56 -13.65 3.65
CA ASP A 240 -4.44 -12.19 3.62
C ASP A 240 -5.61 -11.54 2.87
N LEU A 241 -6.04 -12.15 1.77
CA LEU A 241 -7.26 -11.75 1.06
C LEU A 241 -8.50 -11.87 1.94
N ASP A 242 -8.62 -12.97 2.69
CA ASP A 242 -9.75 -13.19 3.58
C ASP A 242 -9.81 -12.16 4.73
N ASN A 243 -8.64 -11.82 5.26
CA ASN A 243 -8.49 -10.74 6.23
C ASN A 243 -8.89 -9.39 5.64
N LEU A 244 -8.59 -9.12 4.38
CA LEU A 244 -9.00 -7.87 3.70
C LEU A 244 -10.52 -7.73 3.63
N PHE A 245 -11.25 -8.82 3.36
CA PHE A 245 -12.72 -8.81 3.42
C PHE A 245 -13.27 -8.54 4.83
N THR A 246 -12.56 -9.00 5.87
CA THR A 246 -13.01 -8.90 7.26
C THR A 246 -12.67 -7.53 7.88
N GLN A 247 -11.47 -7.03 7.62
CA GLN A 247 -10.94 -5.80 8.23
C GLN A 247 -11.23 -4.56 7.39
N GLY A 248 -11.58 -4.72 6.12
CA GLY A 248 -11.78 -3.61 5.19
C GLY A 248 -10.47 -3.07 4.61
N ILE A 249 -10.60 -2.33 3.51
CA ILE A 249 -9.43 -1.86 2.75
C ILE A 249 -8.63 -0.81 3.49
N ASP A 250 -9.28 0.08 4.24
CA ASP A 250 -8.60 1.17 4.95
C ASP A 250 -7.61 0.64 6.00
N ASN A 251 -8.01 -0.41 6.74
CA ASN A 251 -7.15 -1.11 7.69
C ASN A 251 -6.02 -1.88 6.99
N PHE A 252 -6.33 -2.50 5.85
CA PHE A 252 -5.31 -3.14 5.03
C PHE A 252 -4.27 -2.12 4.53
N MET A 253 -4.71 -0.96 4.07
CA MET A 253 -3.85 0.13 3.60
C MET A 253 -2.94 0.62 4.72
N ALA A 254 -3.49 0.86 5.92
CA ALA A 254 -2.70 1.26 7.08
C ALA A 254 -1.63 0.22 7.44
N SER A 255 -1.98 -1.07 7.41
CA SER A 255 -1.05 -2.18 7.65
C SER A 255 0.01 -2.31 6.55
N ALA A 256 -0.37 -2.16 5.28
CA ALA A 256 0.53 -2.24 4.13
C ALA A 256 1.60 -1.14 4.16
N VAL A 257 1.22 0.09 4.54
CA VAL A 257 2.16 1.21 4.75
C VAL A 257 3.17 0.86 5.84
N GLY A 258 2.72 0.34 6.99
CA GLY A 258 3.62 -0.06 8.08
C GLY A 258 4.58 -1.20 7.69
N HIS A 259 4.10 -2.20 6.96
CA HIS A 259 4.95 -3.29 6.46
C HIS A 259 6.04 -2.82 5.51
N GLU A 260 5.72 -1.88 4.61
CA GLU A 260 6.71 -1.35 3.67
C GLU A 260 7.76 -0.48 4.38
N GLN A 261 7.35 0.30 5.39
CA GLN A 261 8.29 1.00 6.25
C GLN A 261 9.26 0.03 6.95
N ASN A 262 8.75 -1.07 7.50
CA ASN A 262 9.58 -2.10 8.15
C ASN A 262 10.53 -2.80 7.16
N ARG A 263 10.08 -3.11 5.94
CA ARG A 263 10.94 -3.68 4.90
C ARG A 263 12.08 -2.74 4.53
N LYS A 264 11.79 -1.43 4.41
CA LYS A 264 12.81 -0.40 4.17
C LYS A 264 13.81 -0.32 5.31
N LEU A 265 13.35 -0.33 6.56
CA LEU A 265 14.22 -0.37 7.75
C LEU A 265 15.15 -1.58 7.71
N SER A 266 14.63 -2.78 7.42
CA SER A 266 15.46 -3.99 7.29
C SER A 266 16.49 -3.89 6.16
N GLY A 267 16.14 -3.25 5.05
CA GLY A 267 17.08 -2.94 3.96
C GLY A 267 18.23 -2.04 4.42
N ILE A 268 17.90 -0.97 5.15
CA ILE A 268 18.88 -0.03 5.72
C ILE A 268 19.78 -0.75 6.73
N GLU A 269 19.21 -1.59 7.62
CA GLU A 269 19.98 -2.38 8.58
C GLU A 269 20.95 -3.35 7.91
N LYS A 270 20.56 -3.97 6.80
CA LYS A 270 21.46 -4.83 6.01
C LYS A 270 22.61 -4.01 5.42
N THR A 271 22.30 -2.86 4.82
CA THR A 271 23.33 -1.95 4.28
C THR A 271 24.28 -1.49 5.38
N GLN A 272 23.75 -1.13 6.56
CA GLN A 272 24.56 -0.69 7.69
C GLN A 272 25.44 -1.81 8.24
N ARG A 273 24.97 -3.05 8.27
CA ARG A 273 25.81 -4.21 8.61
C ARG A 273 26.98 -4.39 7.64
N VAL A 274 26.74 -4.22 6.34
CA VAL A 274 27.80 -4.29 5.32
C VAL A 274 28.81 -3.16 5.51
N ILE A 275 28.35 -1.93 5.75
CA ILE A 275 29.22 -0.78 6.03
C ILE A 275 30.07 -1.03 7.28
N ASN A 276 29.46 -1.48 8.37
CA ASN A 276 30.19 -1.77 9.61
C ASN A 276 31.24 -2.87 9.43
N SER A 277 30.92 -3.94 8.69
CA SER A 277 31.88 -4.98 8.35
C SER A 277 33.07 -4.42 7.56
N LYS A 278 32.80 -3.52 6.59
CA LYS A 278 33.86 -2.89 5.81
C LYS A 278 34.72 -1.93 6.62
N LEU A 279 34.14 -1.19 7.55
CA LEU A 279 34.89 -0.36 8.49
C LEU A 279 35.81 -1.20 9.39
N GLN A 280 35.38 -2.39 9.80
CA GLN A 280 36.24 -3.33 10.54
C GLN A 280 37.41 -3.86 9.68
N ASP A 281 37.16 -4.19 8.41
CA ASP A 281 38.22 -4.61 7.47
C ASP A 281 39.31 -3.51 7.32
N ILE A 282 38.89 -2.25 7.22
CA ILE A 282 39.78 -1.08 7.14
C ILE A 282 40.60 -0.94 8.43
N ASP A 283 39.94 -1.01 9.59
CA ASP A 283 40.61 -0.84 10.87
C ASP A 283 41.61 -1.98 11.18
N ALA A 284 41.29 -3.20 10.75
CA ALA A 284 42.22 -4.33 10.81
C ALA A 284 43.44 -4.12 9.89
N SER A 285 43.22 -3.63 8.66
CA SER A 285 44.31 -3.28 7.75
C SER A 285 45.20 -2.21 8.38
N ASN A 286 44.63 -1.09 8.84
CA ASN A 286 45.36 0.02 9.48
C ASN A 286 46.23 -0.44 10.65
N ARG A 287 45.72 -1.37 11.48
CA ARG A 287 46.51 -1.96 12.58
C ARG A 287 47.66 -2.84 12.09
N ALA A 288 47.44 -3.65 11.05
CA ALA A 288 48.50 -4.46 10.45
C ALA A 288 49.63 -3.57 9.88
N ILE A 289 49.26 -2.44 9.30
CA ILE A 289 50.18 -1.46 8.73
C ILE A 289 50.98 -0.77 9.83
N GLN A 290 50.32 -0.24 10.86
CA GLN A 290 51.02 0.35 12.00
C GLN A 290 52.03 -0.63 12.60
N LYS A 291 51.63 -1.89 12.77
CA LYS A 291 52.52 -2.94 13.27
C LYS A 291 53.72 -3.18 12.35
N LYS A 292 53.52 -3.15 11.03
CA LYS A 292 54.59 -3.35 10.04
C LYS A 292 55.53 -2.14 9.95
N ILE A 293 55.01 -0.92 10.01
CA ILE A 293 55.82 0.31 10.10
C ILE A 293 56.68 0.28 11.37
N MET A 294 56.12 -0.16 12.49
CA MET A 294 56.87 -0.32 13.74
C MET A 294 57.90 -1.45 13.69
N SER A 295 57.72 -2.49 12.86
CA SER A 295 58.67 -3.61 12.73
C SER A 295 59.78 -3.35 11.69
N ASP A 296 59.47 -2.64 10.60
CA ASP A 296 60.34 -2.44 9.44
C ASP A 296 61.11 -1.10 9.51
N ALA A 297 61.33 -0.57 10.72
CA ALA A 297 62.02 0.71 11.01
C ALA A 297 63.51 0.75 10.57
N SER A 298 63.94 -0.10 9.65
CA SER A 298 65.33 -0.24 9.17
C SER A 298 65.54 0.15 7.70
N SER A 299 64.51 0.55 6.94
CA SER A 299 64.65 1.01 5.56
C SER A 299 63.55 2.02 5.15
N GLU A 300 63.95 3.27 4.93
CA GLU A 300 63.08 4.39 4.49
C GLU A 300 62.29 4.08 3.20
N ASP A 301 62.92 3.42 2.24
CA ASP A 301 62.31 3.09 0.94
C ASP A 301 61.16 2.07 1.05
N SER A 302 61.27 1.12 1.98
CA SER A 302 60.20 0.14 2.24
C SER A 302 59.00 0.78 2.91
N ILE A 303 59.24 1.73 3.83
CA ILE A 303 58.19 2.49 4.51
C ILE A 303 57.45 3.37 3.50
N HIS A 304 58.16 4.02 2.58
CA HIS A 304 57.53 4.92 1.63
C HIS A 304 56.61 4.20 0.63
N ARG A 305 57.01 3.04 0.11
CA ARG A 305 56.14 2.20 -0.76
C ARG A 305 54.89 1.72 -0.02
N LEU A 306 55.05 1.29 1.23
CA LEU A 306 53.92 0.87 2.08
C LEU A 306 52.91 1.99 2.31
N ILE A 307 53.38 3.23 2.52
CA ILE A 307 52.50 4.40 2.68
C ILE A 307 51.73 4.71 1.38
N VAL A 308 52.39 4.59 0.22
CA VAL A 308 51.76 4.85 -1.09
C VAL A 308 50.67 3.81 -1.41
N ASP A 309 50.96 2.52 -1.23
CA ASP A 309 49.98 1.46 -1.46
C ASP A 309 48.76 1.63 -0.54
N LEU A 310 48.99 2.09 0.70
CA LEU A 310 47.93 2.42 1.65
C LEU A 310 47.04 3.57 1.22
N ALA A 311 47.69 4.64 0.76
CA ALA A 311 47.01 5.83 0.30
C ALA A 311 46.07 5.46 -0.84
N ASP A 312 46.51 4.56 -1.72
CA ASP A 312 45.72 4.10 -2.85
C ASP A 312 44.57 3.18 -2.42
N ASP A 313 44.80 2.24 -1.50
CA ASP A 313 43.74 1.38 -0.95
C ASP A 313 42.69 2.17 -0.16
N ASN A 314 43.10 3.09 0.71
CA ASN A 314 42.19 3.98 1.43
C ASN A 314 41.40 4.87 0.47
N ARG A 315 42.04 5.39 -0.60
CA ARG A 315 41.36 6.20 -1.62
C ARG A 315 40.31 5.38 -2.37
N ARG A 316 40.60 4.12 -2.72
CA ARG A 316 39.62 3.22 -3.37
C ARG A 316 38.42 2.92 -2.47
N VAL A 317 38.66 2.66 -1.19
CA VAL A 317 37.59 2.38 -0.23
C VAL A 317 36.73 3.62 0.02
N MET A 318 37.34 4.81 0.17
CA MET A 318 36.61 6.07 0.31
C MET A 318 35.80 6.41 -0.95
N ALA A 319 36.33 6.15 -2.15
CA ALA A 319 35.59 6.32 -3.40
C ALA A 319 34.38 5.38 -3.47
N TYR A 320 34.54 4.11 -3.11
CA TYR A 320 33.43 3.15 -3.03
C TYR A 320 32.36 3.58 -2.02
N MET A 321 32.76 4.00 -0.82
CA MET A 321 31.84 4.50 0.21
C MET A 321 31.12 5.76 -0.26
N SER A 322 31.81 6.70 -0.90
CA SER A 322 31.21 7.92 -1.44
C SER A 322 30.14 7.61 -2.51
N THR A 323 30.43 6.69 -3.43
CA THR A 323 29.46 6.24 -4.44
C THR A 323 28.24 5.59 -3.80
N LYS A 324 28.44 4.66 -2.84
CA LYS A 324 27.32 4.00 -2.15
C LYS A 324 26.52 4.94 -1.26
N PHE A 325 27.18 5.91 -0.66
CA PHE A 325 26.49 6.97 0.09
C PHE A 325 25.67 7.84 -0.85
N GLY A 326 26.22 8.23 -2.01
CA GLY A 326 25.50 8.96 -3.07
C GLY A 326 24.26 8.21 -3.57
N GLU A 327 24.38 6.92 -3.90
CA GLU A 327 23.24 6.07 -4.30
C GLU A 327 22.16 6.02 -3.21
N THR A 328 22.56 5.88 -1.95
CA THR A 328 21.64 5.82 -0.80
C THR A 328 20.95 7.17 -0.58
N MET A 329 21.69 8.26 -0.78
CA MET A 329 21.22 9.64 -0.67
C MET A 329 20.25 10.00 -1.78
N GLU A 330 20.51 9.63 -3.03
CA GLU A 330 19.55 9.79 -4.13
C GLU A 330 18.26 9.01 -3.85
N LEU A 331 18.36 7.79 -3.31
CA LEU A 331 17.23 6.98 -2.88
C LEU A 331 16.40 7.64 -1.76
N LEU A 332 17.06 8.32 -0.82
CA LEU A 332 16.41 9.07 0.27
C LEU A 332 15.79 10.37 -0.23
N THR A 333 16.51 11.12 -1.07
CA THR A 333 16.09 12.44 -1.59
C THR A 333 14.94 12.30 -2.58
N ALA A 334 14.95 11.27 -3.43
CA ALA A 334 13.84 10.93 -4.32
C ALA A 334 12.58 10.42 -3.57
N LYS A 335 12.66 10.21 -2.25
CA LYS A 335 11.57 9.67 -1.42
C LYS A 335 11.17 10.58 -0.24
N THR A 336 11.88 11.67 0.02
CA THR A 336 11.58 12.61 1.12
C THR A 336 11.08 13.96 0.61
N VAL A 337 9.81 13.96 0.21
CA VAL A 337 8.90 15.06 0.54
C VAL A 337 8.17 14.51 1.77
N GLU A 338 8.57 14.84 3.01
CA GLU A 338 7.78 15.79 3.80
C GLU A 338 8.43 16.25 5.13
N THR A 339 9.57 15.71 5.59
CA THR A 339 10.12 16.11 6.90
C THR A 339 11.42 16.91 6.78
N GLU A 340 11.30 18.20 7.06
CA GLU A 340 12.40 19.16 6.94
C GLU A 340 13.53 18.94 7.96
N GLU A 341 13.25 18.23 9.05
CA GLU A 341 14.26 17.76 10.00
C GLU A 341 15.16 16.67 9.41
N LEU A 342 14.62 15.78 8.58
CA LEU A 342 15.38 14.71 7.95
C LEU A 342 16.33 15.30 6.89
N LYS A 343 15.89 16.31 6.13
CA LYS A 343 16.78 17.05 5.22
C LYS A 343 17.93 17.74 5.95
N LYS A 344 17.66 18.38 7.10
CA LYS A 344 18.70 19.04 7.91
C LYS A 344 19.72 18.04 8.45
N MET A 345 19.26 16.89 8.96
CA MET A 345 20.13 15.84 9.49
C MET A 345 21.02 15.26 8.38
N VAL A 346 20.44 15.03 7.21
CA VAL A 346 21.12 14.51 6.02
C VAL A 346 22.17 15.49 5.46
N LEU A 347 21.83 16.79 5.41
CA LEU A 347 22.78 17.86 5.05
C LEU A 347 23.94 17.95 6.05
N SER A 348 23.67 17.80 7.34
CA SER A 348 24.69 17.80 8.39
C SER A 348 25.67 16.64 8.24
N ILE A 349 25.18 15.42 7.96
CA ILE A 349 26.02 14.23 7.78
C ILE A 349 26.87 14.36 6.51
N SER A 350 26.27 14.83 5.40
CA SER A 350 27.00 15.03 4.14
C SER A 350 28.11 16.09 4.28
N LYS A 351 27.84 17.16 5.03
CA LYS A 351 28.82 18.20 5.34
C LYS A 351 29.97 17.64 6.19
N ALA A 352 29.67 16.87 7.23
CA ALA A 352 30.68 16.24 8.07
C ALA A 352 31.55 15.25 7.28
N ALA A 353 30.95 14.45 6.39
CA ALA A 353 31.69 13.53 5.52
C ALA A 353 32.62 14.28 4.55
N ALA A 354 32.17 15.38 3.95
CA ALA A 354 32.99 16.21 3.07
C ALA A 354 34.17 16.86 3.83
N GLU A 355 33.93 17.35 5.05
CA GLU A 355 34.97 17.93 5.92
C GLU A 355 36.04 16.89 6.29
N VAL A 356 35.64 15.64 6.57
CA VAL A 356 36.59 14.54 6.84
C VAL A 356 37.44 14.22 5.61
N VAL A 357 36.82 14.15 4.43
CA VAL A 357 37.55 13.90 3.17
C VAL A 357 38.53 15.02 2.86
N ASP A 358 38.12 16.28 3.05
CA ASP A 358 38.96 17.45 2.80
C ASP A 358 40.12 17.54 3.81
N ALA A 359 39.88 17.20 5.08
CA ALA A 359 40.92 17.11 6.10
C ALA A 359 41.95 16.01 5.80
N LEU A 360 41.50 14.85 5.33
CA LEU A 360 42.38 13.76 4.87
C LEU A 360 43.15 14.14 3.60
N ALA A 361 42.52 14.82 2.65
CA ALA A 361 43.21 15.29 1.44
C ALA A 361 44.30 16.31 1.77
N LYS A 362 44.06 17.20 2.74
CA LYS A 362 45.04 18.19 3.23
C LYS A 362 46.19 17.54 4.00
N SER A 363 45.92 16.53 4.84
CA SER A 363 46.98 15.82 5.57
C SER A 363 47.87 14.95 4.68
N MET A 364 47.43 14.66 3.45
CA MET A 364 48.15 13.89 2.44
C MET A 364 48.89 14.74 1.40
N GLN A 365 48.91 16.07 1.54
CA GLN A 365 49.69 16.93 0.63
C GLN A 365 51.19 16.88 0.96
N PRO A 366 52.09 16.83 -0.06
CA PRO A 366 53.54 16.69 0.13
C PRO A 366 54.17 17.77 1.02
N GLU A 367 53.61 18.98 1.02
CA GLU A 367 54.10 20.13 1.79
C GLU A 367 53.86 19.96 3.30
N ALA A 368 52.78 19.27 3.71
CA ALA A 368 52.52 18.95 5.11
C ALA A 368 53.45 17.84 5.64
N ILE A 369 54.00 17.01 4.74
CA ILE A 369 54.98 15.96 5.05
C ILE A 369 56.37 16.61 5.25
N GLN A 370 56.74 17.59 4.43
CA GLN A 370 58.00 18.36 4.61
C GLN A 370 58.04 19.22 5.88
N GLY A 371 56.91 19.81 6.31
CA GLY A 371 56.84 20.56 7.57
C GLY A 371 57.03 19.68 8.82
N ASN A 372 56.70 18.39 8.74
CA ASN A 372 56.92 17.43 9.83
C ASN A 372 58.36 16.89 9.87
N GLU A 373 59.09 16.91 8.75
CA GLU A 373 60.54 16.61 8.72
C GLU A 373 61.35 17.72 9.41
N GLN A 374 61.02 19.01 9.18
CA GLN A 374 61.68 20.13 9.85
C GLN A 374 61.42 20.16 11.37
N ASN A 375 60.22 19.80 11.83
CA ASN A 375 59.92 19.70 13.25
C ASN A 375 60.64 18.51 13.92
N ASN A 376 60.85 17.40 13.20
CA ASN A 376 61.61 16.26 13.70
C ASN A 376 63.13 16.50 13.74
N GLU A 377 63.69 17.34 12.84
CA GLU A 377 65.08 17.80 12.94
C GLU A 377 65.29 18.73 14.13
N ALA A 378 64.38 19.69 14.36
CA ALA A 378 64.44 20.57 15.53
C ALA A 378 64.30 19.80 16.87
N MET A 379 63.53 18.72 16.89
CA MET A 379 63.38 17.87 18.08
C MET A 379 64.59 16.94 18.30
N LYS A 380 65.35 16.59 17.25
CA LYS A 380 66.62 15.87 17.36
C LYS A 380 67.75 16.75 17.88
N GLU A 381 67.78 18.03 17.52
CA GLU A 381 68.73 19.01 18.09
C GLU A 381 68.45 19.34 19.57
N TYR A 382 67.20 19.21 20.03
CA TYR A 382 66.84 19.46 21.44
C TYR A 382 67.15 18.28 22.38
N VAL A 383 67.45 17.10 21.84
CA VAL A 383 67.67 15.85 22.59
C VAL A 383 69.16 15.42 22.59
N GLN A 384 70.04 16.17 21.93
CA GLN A 384 71.50 16.13 22.11
C GLN A 384 71.95 17.28 23.00
#